data_AF-A0A956C4S7-F1
#
_entry.id   AF-A0A956C4S7-F1
#
_cell.length_a   1.000
_cell.length_b   1.000
_cell.length_c   1.000
_cell.angle_alpha   90.00
_cell.angle_beta   90.00
_cell.angle_gamma   90.00
#
_symmetry.space_group_name_H-M   'P 1'
#
loop_
_entity.id
_entity.type
_entity.pdbx_description
1 polymer ?
#
loop_
_entity_poly.entity_id
_entity_poly.type
_entity_poly.pdbx_seq_one_letter_code
_entity_poly.pdbx_strand_id
1 'polypeptide(L)'
;MLRLNDEWTDLMHKYEADHTDPRNQACHKVGIPLIAASLPVGATIVGLPLAAAMFTTGWAFQFTGHYFEGKKPSFVDDKRNLVVGLLWWLKKTGAPISLSDDPASAPS
;
A
#
# COMPACT_ATOMS: atom_id res chain seq x y z
N MET A 1 2.83 -17.48 -6.40
CA MET A 1 3.87 -16.48 -6.09
C MET A 1 3.83 -15.41 -7.17
N LEU A 2 3.60 -14.16 -6.82
CA LEU A 2 3.63 -13.01 -7.73
C LEU A 2 5.07 -12.47 -7.76
N ARG A 3 5.76 -12.62 -8.88
CA ARG A 3 7.12 -12.09 -9.06
C ARG A 3 7.06 -10.71 -9.69
N LEU A 4 7.61 -9.70 -9.01
CA LEU A 4 7.75 -8.36 -9.55
C LEU A 4 8.90 -8.34 -10.56
N ASN A 5 8.79 -7.52 -11.62
CA ASN A 5 9.91 -7.22 -12.49
C ASN A 5 10.78 -6.10 -11.88
N ASP A 6 11.91 -5.78 -12.50
CA ASP A 6 12.86 -4.80 -11.96
C ASP A 6 12.24 -3.42 -11.70
N GLU A 7 11.38 -2.95 -12.61
CA GLU A 7 10.69 -1.66 -12.46
C GLU A 7 9.79 -1.62 -11.20
N TRP A 8 9.00 -2.68 -10.97
CA TRP A 8 8.12 -2.76 -9.79
C TRP A 8 8.89 -3.06 -8.51
N THR A 9 10.01 -3.78 -8.60
CA THR A 9 10.96 -3.97 -7.50
C THR A 9 11.56 -2.64 -7.07
N ASP A 10 12.03 -1.82 -8.00
CA ASP A 10 12.58 -0.49 -7.71
C ASP A 10 11.55 0.43 -7.07
N LEU A 11 10.29 0.40 -7.55
CA LEU A 11 9.19 1.14 -6.94
C LEU A 11 8.91 0.68 -5.51
N MET A 12 8.95 -0.64 -5.24
CA MET A 12 8.79 -1.18 -3.89
C MET A 12 9.91 -0.70 -2.96
N HIS A 13 11.16 -0.77 -3.40
CA HIS A 13 12.31 -0.30 -2.62
C HIS A 13 12.21 1.21 -2.32
N LYS A 14 11.84 2.01 -3.32
CA LYS A 14 11.60 3.44 -3.14
C LYS A 14 10.47 3.70 -2.14
N TYR A 15 9.35 2.98 -2.27
CA TYR A 15 8.23 3.10 -1.34
C TYR A 15 8.67 2.77 0.10
N GLU A 16 9.42 1.68 0.31
CA GLU A 16 9.92 1.31 1.64
C GLU A 16 10.89 2.36 2.21
N ALA A 17 11.74 2.97 1.38
CA ALA A 17 12.64 4.05 1.80
C ALA A 17 11.90 5.37 2.13
N ASP A 18 10.78 5.64 1.46
CA ASP A 18 9.94 6.80 1.74
C ASP A 18 9.13 6.63 3.04
N HIS A 19 8.89 5.40 3.52
CA HIS A 19 8.04 5.09 4.68
C HIS A 19 8.82 4.38 5.79
N THR A 20 9.70 5.12 6.46
CA THR A 20 10.60 4.57 7.49
C THR A 20 10.08 4.70 8.92
N ASP A 21 9.17 5.66 9.18
CA ASP A 21 8.62 5.89 10.52
C ASP A 21 7.63 4.77 10.91
N PRO A 22 7.78 4.15 12.10
CA PRO A 22 6.89 3.07 12.53
C PRO A 22 5.43 3.51 12.70
N ARG A 23 5.17 4.77 13.05
CA ARG A 23 3.82 5.34 13.17
C ARG A 23 3.19 5.49 11.80
N ASN A 24 3.97 5.94 10.82
CA ASN A 24 3.56 6.02 9.42
C ASN A 24 3.18 4.63 8.90
N GLN A 25 4.08 3.65 9.07
CA GLN A 25 3.80 2.26 8.68
C GLN A 25 2.57 1.67 9.40
N ALA A 26 2.35 1.99 10.68
CA ALA A 26 1.18 1.52 11.43
C ALA A 26 -0.12 2.13 10.86
N CYS A 27 -0.13 3.43 10.60
CA CYS A 27 -1.24 4.10 9.94
C CYS A 27 -1.52 3.50 8.55
N HIS A 28 -0.49 3.24 7.74
CA HIS A 28 -0.64 2.61 6.42
C HIS A 28 -1.20 1.19 6.52
N LYS A 29 -0.75 0.38 7.49
CA LYS A 29 -1.28 -0.99 7.70
C LYS A 29 -2.77 -1.03 8.01
N VAL A 30 -3.33 0.05 8.56
CA VAL A 30 -4.77 0.20 8.79
C VAL A 30 -5.46 0.87 7.60
N GLY A 31 -4.88 1.95 7.08
CA GLY A 31 -5.48 2.76 6.01
C GLY A 31 -5.59 2.03 4.67
N ILE A 32 -4.57 1.27 4.27
CA ILE A 32 -4.53 0.54 2.99
C ILE A 32 -5.69 -0.45 2.88
N PRO A 33 -5.89 -1.40 3.83
CA PRO A 33 -7.00 -2.34 3.72
C PRO A 33 -8.38 -1.67 3.81
N LEU A 34 -8.54 -0.58 4.57
CA LEU A 34 -9.80 0.17 4.59
C LEU A 34 -10.13 0.77 3.21
N ILE A 35 -9.15 1.41 2.56
CA ILE A 35 -9.33 1.95 1.21
C ILE A 35 -9.62 0.81 0.23
N ALA A 36 -8.82 -0.26 0.24
CA ALA A 36 -8.98 -1.39 -0.67
C ALA A 36 -10.35 -2.08 -0.52
N ALA A 37 -10.79 -2.33 0.71
CA ALA A 37 -12.06 -2.98 1.02
C ALA A 37 -13.27 -2.07 0.75
N SER A 38 -13.11 -0.74 0.78
CA SER A 38 -14.20 0.19 0.48
C SER A 38 -14.74 0.05 -0.94
N LEU A 39 -13.87 -0.31 -1.91
CA LEU A 39 -14.25 -0.42 -3.33
C LEU A 39 -15.28 -1.54 -3.59
N PRO A 40 -15.05 -2.82 -3.21
CA PRO A 40 -16.05 -3.86 -3.39
C PRO A 40 -17.29 -3.63 -2.51
N VAL A 41 -17.16 -3.04 -1.32
CA VAL A 41 -18.32 -2.70 -0.46
C VAL A 41 -19.21 -1.66 -1.16
N GLY A 42 -18.61 -0.63 -1.75
CA GLY A 42 -19.32 0.44 -2.45
C GLY A 42 -20.00 -0.03 -3.74
N ALA A 43 -19.51 -1.11 -4.34
CA ALA A 43 -20.12 -1.75 -5.51
C ALA A 43 -21.44 -2.50 -5.17
N THR A 44 -21.80 -2.64 -3.89
CA THR A 44 -23.07 -3.26 -3.47
C THR A 44 -24.22 -2.24 -3.42
N ILE A 45 -25.45 -2.72 -3.58
CA ILE A 45 -26.67 -1.87 -3.67
C ILE A 45 -26.85 -0.95 -2.45
N VAL A 46 -26.43 -1.38 -1.26
CA VAL A 46 -26.62 -0.65 0.00
C VAL A 46 -25.32 -0.22 0.67
N GLY A 47 -24.16 -0.58 0.10
CA GLY A 47 -22.87 -0.41 0.76
C GLY A 47 -22.22 0.96 0.59
N LEU A 48 -22.76 1.84 -0.26
CA LEU A 48 -22.13 3.13 -0.57
C LEU A 48 -21.86 4.01 0.67
N PRO A 49 -22.77 4.17 1.66
CA PRO A 49 -22.48 4.95 2.86
C PRO A 49 -21.34 4.37 3.69
N LEU A 50 -21.31 3.04 3.85
CA LEU A 50 -20.25 2.34 4.58
C LEU A 50 -18.91 2.46 3.84
N ALA A 51 -18.92 2.27 2.52
CA ALA A 51 -17.74 2.42 1.68
C ALA A 51 -17.17 3.84 1.76
N ALA A 52 -18.02 4.87 1.72
CA ALA A 52 -17.59 6.25 1.88
C ALA A 52 -16.89 6.46 3.24
N ALA A 53 -17.48 5.98 4.33
CA ALA A 53 -16.88 6.06 5.66
C ALA A 53 -15.54 5.31 5.76
N MET A 54 -15.44 4.11 5.19
CA MET A 54 -14.20 3.33 5.13
C MET A 54 -13.12 4.05 4.31
N PHE A 55 -13.49 4.57 3.14
CA PHE A 55 -12.59 5.27 2.24
C PHE A 55 -12.02 6.54 2.89
N THR A 56 -12.88 7.39 3.45
CA THR A 56 -12.45 8.62 4.12
C THR A 56 -11.60 8.34 5.35
N THR A 57 -11.99 7.35 6.16
CA THR A 57 -11.22 6.95 7.35
C THR A 57 -9.86 6.37 6.96
N GLY A 58 -9.83 5.53 5.94
CA GLY A 58 -8.58 4.95 5.45
C GLY A 58 -7.61 6.03 4.97
N TRP A 59 -8.08 7.01 4.20
CA TRP A 59 -7.26 8.16 3.79
C TRP A 59 -6.82 9.05 4.96
N ALA A 60 -7.67 9.25 5.97
CA ALA A 60 -7.28 9.99 7.17
C ALA A 60 -6.10 9.32 7.88
N PHE A 61 -6.09 7.98 7.98
CA PHE A 61 -4.92 7.25 8.48
C PHE A 61 -3.68 7.49 7.61
N GLN A 62 -3.77 7.37 6.28
CA GLN A 62 -2.62 7.59 5.39
C GLN A 62 -1.99 8.98 5.61
N PHE A 63 -2.82 10.03 5.57
CA PHE A 63 -2.32 11.40 5.72
C PHE A 63 -1.79 11.68 7.12
N THR A 64 -2.37 11.07 8.16
CA THR A 64 -1.84 11.17 9.53
C THR A 64 -0.47 10.50 9.64
N GLY A 65 -0.28 9.35 8.99
CA GLY A 65 1.03 8.68 8.91
C GLY A 65 2.09 9.55 8.26
N HIS A 66 1.77 10.13 7.11
CA HIS A 66 2.64 11.07 6.41
C HIS A 66 2.91 12.36 7.18
N TYR A 67 1.94 12.85 7.97
CA TYR A 67 2.15 13.96 8.87
C TYR A 67 3.23 13.66 9.93
N PHE A 68 3.27 12.43 10.46
CA PHE A 68 4.32 12.02 11.40
C PHE A 68 5.69 11.80 10.73
N GLU A 69 5.72 11.25 9.51
CA GLU A 69 6.96 11.05 8.73
C GLU A 69 7.56 12.38 8.25
N GLY A 70 6.73 13.40 7.99
CA GLY A 70 7.15 14.68 7.44
C GLY A 70 7.48 14.65 5.94
N LYS A 71 7.37 13.48 5.29
CA LYS A 71 7.51 13.31 3.85
C LYS A 71 6.14 13.34 3.17
N LYS A 72 6.07 13.92 1.97
CA LYS A 72 4.86 13.87 1.13
C LYS A 72 4.52 12.43 0.73
N PRO A 73 3.26 12.12 0.43
CA PRO A 73 2.89 10.80 -0.11
C PRO A 73 3.57 10.50 -1.44
N SER A 74 4.17 9.31 -1.58
CA SER A 74 4.92 8.92 -2.79
C SER A 74 4.06 8.88 -4.07
N PHE A 75 2.72 8.76 -3.93
CA PHE A 75 1.81 8.83 -5.09
C PHE A 75 1.73 10.22 -5.73
N VAL A 76 2.18 11.27 -5.03
CA VAL A 76 2.28 12.62 -5.60
C VAL A 76 3.34 12.67 -6.68
N ASP A 77 4.43 11.92 -6.52
CA ASP A 77 5.49 11.80 -7.54
C ASP A 77 5.12 10.79 -8.63
N ASP A 78 4.55 9.65 -8.22
CA ASP A 78 4.15 8.61 -9.16
C ASP A 78 2.92 7.85 -8.65
N LYS A 79 1.80 7.97 -9.38
CA LYS A 79 0.51 7.35 -9.03
C LYS A 79 0.58 5.83 -8.91
N ARG A 80 1.55 5.16 -9.53
CA ARG A 80 1.77 3.71 -9.36
C ARG A 80 2.03 3.34 -7.90
N ASN A 81 2.51 4.27 -7.07
CA ASN A 81 2.68 4.05 -5.64
C ASN A 81 1.38 3.75 -4.89
N LEU A 82 0.20 4.06 -5.45
CA LEU A 82 -1.07 3.58 -4.87
C LEU A 82 -1.17 2.05 -4.95
N VAL A 83 -0.71 1.46 -6.04
CA VAL A 83 -0.66 -0.01 -6.23
C VAL A 83 0.51 -0.60 -5.44
N VAL A 84 1.68 0.05 -5.46
CA VAL A 84 2.84 -0.40 -4.67
C VAL A 84 2.51 -0.45 -3.18
N GLY A 85 1.78 0.55 -2.65
CA GLY A 85 1.32 0.52 -1.26
C GLY A 85 0.45 -0.71 -0.96
N LEU A 86 -0.48 -1.07 -1.84
CA LEU A 86 -1.27 -2.29 -1.70
C LEU A 86 -0.40 -3.56 -1.75
N LEU A 87 0.57 -3.63 -2.66
CA LEU A 87 1.52 -4.75 -2.74
C LEU A 87 2.39 -4.85 -1.49
N TRP A 88 2.86 -3.72 -0.96
CA TRP A 88 3.62 -3.65 0.29
C TRP A 88 2.81 -4.21 1.45
N TRP A 89 1.53 -3.80 1.57
CA TRP A 89 0.63 -4.31 2.60
C TRP A 89 0.42 -5.83 2.46
N LEU A 90 0.12 -6.31 1.24
CA LEU A 90 -0.06 -7.73 0.95
C LEU A 90 1.20 -8.55 1.31
N LYS A 91 2.39 -8.09 0.89
CA LYS A 91 3.68 -8.72 1.23
C LYS A 91 3.87 -8.76 2.74
N LYS A 92 3.59 -7.67 3.45
CA LYS A 92 3.71 -7.58 4.91
C LYS A 92 2.74 -8.50 5.66
N THR A 93 1.58 -8.79 5.08
CA THR A 93 0.59 -9.74 5.61
C THR A 93 0.85 -11.19 5.20
N GLY A 94 1.95 -11.47 4.49
CA GLY A 94 2.38 -12.82 4.13
C GLY A 94 1.89 -13.31 2.77
N ALA A 95 1.38 -12.43 1.91
CA ALA A 95 1.10 -12.81 0.52
C ALA A 95 2.42 -13.20 -0.20
N PRO A 96 2.40 -14.23 -1.06
CA PRO A 96 3.61 -14.72 -1.72
C PRO A 96 4.03 -13.79 -2.87
N ILE A 97 4.64 -12.64 -2.54
CA ILE A 97 5.19 -11.64 -3.46
C ILE A 97 6.71 -11.72 -3.39
N SER A 98 7.37 -11.97 -4.52
CA SER A 98 8.83 -11.97 -4.64
C SER A 98 9.32 -10.78 -5.46
N LEU A 99 10.43 -10.19 -5.03
CA LEU A 99 11.15 -9.16 -5.77
C LEU A 99 12.07 -9.82 -6.80
N SER A 100 12.42 -9.08 -7.85
CA SER A 100 13.28 -9.61 -8.92
C SER A 100 14.71 -9.89 -8.46
N ASP A 101 15.16 -9.22 -7.40
CA ASP A 101 16.46 -9.34 -6.74
C ASP A 101 16.47 -10.29 -5.55
N ASP A 102 15.33 -10.94 -5.23
CA ASP A 102 15.29 -11.94 -4.17
C ASP A 102 16.18 -13.15 -4.55
N PRO A 103 17.15 -13.56 -3.69
CA PRO A 103 18.07 -14.65 -4.01
C PRO A 103 17.36 -16.00 -4.19
N ALA A 104 16.18 -16.17 -3.59
CA ALA A 104 15.33 -17.36 -3.76
C ALA A 104 14.51 -17.35 -5.06
N SER A 105 14.60 -16.29 -5.87
CA SER A 105 13.83 -16.10 -7.11
C SER A 105 14.63 -16.29 -8.40
N ALA A 106 15.91 -16.65 -8.28
CA ALA A 106 16.76 -16.99 -9.43
C ALA A 106 16.26 -18.29 -10.10
N PRO A 107 16.14 -18.34 -11.44
CA PRO A 107 15.78 -19.58 -12.12
C PRO A 107 16.87 -20.64 -11.86
N SER A 108 16.45 -21.81 -11.40
CA SER A 108 17.28 -23.03 -11.30
C SER A 108 17.76 -23.51 -12.67
#